data_AF-A0A268RZI3-F1
#
_entry.id   AF-A0A268RZI3-F1
#
_cell.length_a   1.000
_cell.length_b   1.000
_cell.length_c   1.000
_cell.angle_alpha   90.00
_cell.angle_beta   90.00
_cell.angle_gamma   90.00
#
_symmetry.space_group_name_H-M   'P 1'
#
loop_
_entity.id
_entity.type
_entity.pdbx_description
1 polymer ?
#
loop_
_entity_poly.entity_id
_entity_poly.type
_entity_poly.pdbx_seq_one_letter_code
_entity_poly.pdbx_strand_id
1 'polypeptide(L)'
;MTGKTHMIGGVVACQAMDTIVFSGAHGWAYYAAGLVGAVLPDICHTHSKIGRRFPVLSKTIAAIFGHRTFTHSLLFLLLASIVLRWLFPENEAVQTGVLIGIASHYLLDALTVRGIRFFYPANIRVRIARIRTGSWLETVVLVALTAAMGWFYWGPV
;
A
#
# COMPACT_ATOMS: atom_id res chain seq x y z
N MET A 1 -0.61 -6.73 -6.89
CA MET A 1 -0.08 -6.31 -8.20
C MET A 1 1.44 -6.38 -8.14
N THR A 2 2.17 -5.94 -9.15
CA THR A 2 3.63 -5.80 -9.07
C THR A 2 4.02 -4.65 -8.13
N GLY A 3 5.22 -4.73 -7.56
CA GLY A 3 5.70 -3.70 -6.63
C GLY A 3 5.79 -2.29 -7.25
N LYS A 4 5.99 -2.19 -8.58
CA LYS A 4 6.00 -0.88 -9.28
C LYS A 4 4.63 -0.21 -9.23
N THR A 5 3.57 -0.98 -9.51
CA THR A 5 2.19 -0.52 -9.43
C THR A 5 1.83 -0.07 -8.02
N HIS A 6 2.29 -0.80 -7.00
CA HIS A 6 2.10 -0.41 -5.61
C HIS A 6 2.84 0.88 -5.24
N MET A 7 4.12 1.04 -5.61
CA MET A 7 4.88 2.27 -5.31
C MET A 7 4.23 3.50 -5.94
N ILE A 8 3.87 3.45 -7.23
CA ILE A 8 3.22 4.57 -7.91
C ILE A 8 1.83 4.82 -7.31
N GLY A 9 1.06 3.75 -7.04
CA GLY A 9 -0.23 3.87 -6.36
C GLY A 9 -0.15 4.54 -4.99
N GLY A 10 0.90 4.27 -4.22
CA GLY A 10 1.14 4.91 -2.93
C GLY A 10 1.37 6.42 -3.04
N VAL A 11 2.23 6.83 -3.99
CA VAL A 11 2.50 8.26 -4.24
C VAL A 11 1.24 8.97 -4.72
N VAL A 12 0.52 8.38 -5.69
CA VAL A 12 -0.72 8.97 -6.23
C VAL A 12 -1.81 9.06 -5.17
N ALA A 13 -1.98 8.05 -4.32
CA ALA A 13 -2.93 8.10 -3.22
C ALA A 13 -2.58 9.21 -2.21
N CYS A 14 -1.29 9.39 -1.92
CA CYS A 14 -0.82 10.50 -1.09
C CYS A 14 -1.10 11.85 -1.75
N GLN A 15 -0.80 12.03 -3.04
CA GLN A 15 -1.10 13.26 -3.78
C GLN A 15 -2.59 13.58 -3.80
N ALA A 16 -3.44 12.58 -4.07
CA ALA A 16 -4.88 12.76 -4.06
C ALA A 16 -5.39 13.19 -2.68
N MET A 17 -4.91 12.57 -1.60
CA MET A 17 -5.30 12.94 -0.24
C MET A 17 -4.76 14.32 0.16
N ASP A 18 -3.52 14.64 -0.20
CA ASP A 18 -2.91 15.92 0.12
C ASP A 18 -3.65 17.07 -0.57
N THR A 19 -3.95 16.92 -1.86
CA THR A 19 -4.69 17.94 -2.64
C THR A 19 -6.16 18.05 -2.22
N ILE A 20 -6.88 16.93 -2.10
CA ILE A 20 -8.34 16.93 -1.91
C ILE A 20 -8.73 17.14 -0.44
N VAL A 21 -7.94 16.61 0.50
CA VAL A 21 -8.29 16.57 1.93
C VAL A 21 -7.43 17.52 2.75
N PHE A 22 -6.11 17.55 2.50
CA PHE A 22 -5.17 18.33 3.31
C PHE A 22 -4.80 19.68 2.69
N SER A 23 -5.39 20.05 1.55
CA SER A 23 -5.14 21.32 0.86
C SER A 23 -3.65 21.61 0.59
N GLY A 24 -2.87 20.57 0.29
CA GLY A 24 -1.43 20.68 -0.01
C GLY A 24 -0.56 21.00 1.20
N ALA A 25 -1.01 20.67 2.41
CA ALA A 25 -0.29 21.00 3.64
C ALA A 25 0.98 20.14 3.86
N HIS A 26 1.21 19.08 3.10
CA HIS A 26 2.27 18.11 3.37
C HIS A 26 3.50 18.26 2.46
N GLY A 27 4.68 18.04 3.05
CA GLY A 27 5.96 18.09 2.35
C GLY A 27 6.44 16.74 1.81
N TRP A 28 7.64 16.71 1.24
CA TRP A 28 8.25 15.52 0.62
C TRP A 28 8.29 14.28 1.54
N ALA A 29 8.40 14.47 2.85
CA ALA A 29 8.46 13.38 3.82
C ALA A 29 7.18 12.53 3.84
N TYR A 30 6.02 13.15 3.65
CA TYR A 30 4.72 12.48 3.54
C TYR A 30 4.66 11.59 2.29
N TYR A 31 5.11 12.10 1.14
CA TYR A 31 5.16 11.34 -0.11
C TYR A 31 6.15 10.17 -0.05
N ALA A 32 7.32 10.39 0.55
CA ALA A 32 8.30 9.32 0.79
C ALA A 32 7.74 8.24 1.72
N ALA A 33 7.05 8.65 2.79
CA ALA A 33 6.34 7.75 3.69
C ALA A 33 5.25 6.94 2.96
N GLY A 34 4.48 7.56 2.06
CA GLY A 34 3.52 6.90 1.19
C GLY A 34 4.12 5.79 0.32
N LEU A 35 5.26 6.08 -0.31
CA LEU A 35 5.99 5.11 -1.11
C LEU A 35 6.44 3.91 -0.27
N VAL A 36 6.97 4.15 0.94
CA VAL A 36 7.38 3.10 1.87
C VAL A 36 6.17 2.29 2.35
N GLY A 37 5.09 2.95 2.74
CA GLY A 37 3.86 2.30 3.19
C GLY A 37 3.24 1.41 2.11
N ALA A 38 3.31 1.81 0.84
CA ALA A 38 2.73 1.05 -0.25
C ALA A 38 3.46 -0.27 -0.57
N VAL A 39 4.69 -0.45 -0.08
CA VAL A 39 5.43 -1.71 -0.22
C VAL A 39 5.51 -2.52 1.07
N LEU A 40 5.21 -1.90 2.21
CA LEU A 40 5.31 -2.51 3.54
C LEU A 40 4.49 -3.82 3.68
N PRO A 41 3.23 -3.91 3.20
CA PRO A 41 2.44 -5.15 3.28
C PRO A 41 3.08 -6.35 2.58
N ASP A 42 3.88 -6.10 1.54
CA ASP A 42 4.55 -7.14 0.74
C ASP A 42 5.82 -7.72 1.41
N ILE A 43 6.13 -7.32 2.66
CA ILE A 43 7.13 -8.00 3.51
C ILE A 43 6.87 -9.52 3.58
N CYS A 44 5.60 -9.94 3.56
CA CYS A 44 5.22 -11.35 3.64
C CYS A 44 5.44 -12.14 2.34
N HIS A 45 5.84 -11.49 1.24
CA HIS A 45 6.11 -12.16 -0.02
C HIS A 45 7.61 -12.42 -0.19
N THR A 46 8.04 -13.67 -0.01
CA THR A 46 9.46 -14.08 -0.01
C THR A 46 10.21 -13.72 -1.30
N HIS A 47 9.53 -13.55 -2.42
CA HIS A 47 10.12 -13.13 -3.70
C HIS A 47 10.01 -11.62 -3.98
N SER A 48 9.36 -10.83 -3.11
CA SER A 48 9.34 -9.36 -3.26
C SER A 48 10.71 -8.79 -2.91
N LYS A 49 10.98 -7.54 -3.35
CA LYS A 49 12.25 -6.86 -3.01
C LYS A 49 12.48 -6.82 -1.49
N ILE A 50 11.42 -6.64 -0.70
CA ILE A 50 11.52 -6.54 0.76
C ILE A 50 11.55 -7.93 1.41
N GLY A 51 10.74 -8.89 0.95
CA GLY A 51 10.77 -10.24 1.50
C GLY A 51 12.11 -10.95 1.28
N ARG A 52 12.83 -10.65 0.19
CA ARG A 52 14.22 -11.10 -0.02
C ARG A 52 15.23 -10.43 0.92
N ARG A 53 14.94 -9.22 1.41
CA ARG A 53 15.80 -8.52 2.37
C ARG A 53 15.64 -9.10 3.78
N PHE A 54 14.45 -9.59 4.13
CA PHE A 54 14.14 -10.20 5.43
C PHE A 54 13.57 -11.63 5.26
N PRO A 55 14.39 -12.59 4.79
CA PRO A 55 13.89 -13.91 4.38
C PRO A 55 13.36 -14.75 5.54
N VAL A 56 13.92 -14.59 6.75
CA VAL A 56 13.43 -15.29 7.94
C VAL A 56 12.03 -14.80 8.28
N LEU A 57 11.87 -13.49 8.53
CA LEU A 57 10.58 -12.87 8.85
C LEU A 57 9.50 -13.16 7.80
N SER A 58 9.86 -13.06 6.51
CA SER A 58 8.95 -13.32 5.39
C SER A 58 8.45 -14.78 5.40
N LYS A 59 9.36 -15.74 5.62
CA LYS A 59 9.00 -17.17 5.73
C LYS A 59 8.15 -17.46 6.96
N THR A 60 8.44 -16.89 8.12
CA THR A 60 7.66 -17.12 9.34
C THR A 60 6.24 -16.59 9.21
N ILE A 61 6.08 -15.35 8.72
CA ILE A 61 4.75 -14.74 8.53
C ILE A 61 3.95 -15.54 7.49
N ALA A 62 4.58 -15.91 6.37
CA ALA A 62 3.92 -16.69 5.33
C ALA A 62 3.52 -18.10 5.82
N ALA A 63 4.32 -18.73 6.69
CA ALA A 63 4.02 -20.05 7.24
C ALA A 63 2.89 -20.01 8.29
N ILE A 64 2.87 -18.98 9.15
CA ILE A 64 1.90 -18.87 10.24
C ILE A 64 0.55 -18.34 9.73
N PHE A 65 0.57 -17.28 8.92
CA PHE A 65 -0.65 -16.58 8.51
C PHE A 65 -1.06 -16.86 7.07
N GLY A 66 -0.14 -17.31 6.21
CA GLY A 66 -0.33 -17.38 4.76
C GLY A 66 -0.05 -16.04 4.05
N HIS A 67 0.09 -16.07 2.73
CA HIS A 67 0.28 -14.85 1.93
C HIS A 67 -1.06 -14.11 1.70
N ARG A 68 -1.05 -12.77 1.84
CA ARG A 68 -2.20 -11.84 1.75
C ARG A 68 -3.28 -12.05 2.81
N THR A 69 -2.85 -12.30 4.03
CA THR A 69 -3.73 -12.48 5.19
C THR A 69 -3.46 -11.38 6.21
N PHE A 70 -2.64 -11.62 7.22
CA PHE A 70 -2.39 -10.68 8.32
C PHE A 70 -1.93 -9.31 7.81
N THR A 71 -0.86 -9.23 7.01
CA THR A 71 -0.30 -7.96 6.50
C THR A 71 -1.23 -7.19 5.55
N HIS A 72 -2.30 -7.83 5.09
CA HIS A 72 -3.29 -7.28 4.14
C HIS A 72 -4.68 -7.14 4.79
N SER A 73 -4.69 -6.81 6.08
CA SER A 73 -5.90 -6.72 6.89
C SER A 73 -6.02 -5.39 7.63
N LEU A 74 -7.25 -5.03 7.99
CA LEU A 74 -7.53 -3.89 8.85
C LEU A 74 -6.81 -4.00 10.20
N LEU A 75 -6.65 -5.22 10.73
CA LEU A 75 -5.90 -5.44 11.97
C LEU A 75 -4.44 -4.99 11.81
N PHE A 76 -3.78 -5.33 10.69
CA PHE A 76 -2.41 -4.87 10.46
C PHE A 76 -2.34 -3.36 10.27
N LEU A 77 -3.30 -2.75 9.55
CA LEU A 77 -3.35 -1.30 9.41
C LEU A 77 -3.50 -0.59 10.77
N LEU A 78 -4.36 -1.11 11.65
CA LEU A 78 -4.53 -0.61 13.01
C LEU A 78 -3.23 -0.74 13.82
N LEU A 79 -2.60 -1.92 13.82
CA LEU A 79 -1.34 -2.15 14.53
C LEU A 79 -0.22 -1.25 13.98
N ALA A 80 -0.12 -1.11 12.67
CA ALA A 80 0.82 -0.18 12.03
C ALA A 80 0.58 1.26 12.51
N SER A 81 -0.68 1.70 12.61
CA SER A 81 -0.99 3.04 13.12
C SER A 81 -0.53 3.25 14.58
N ILE A 82 -0.66 2.24 15.43
CA ILE A 82 -0.23 2.30 16.83
C ILE A 82 1.30 2.37 16.90
N VAL A 83 2.00 1.51 16.15
CA VAL A 83 3.46 1.47 16.10
C VAL A 83 4.02 2.79 15.55
N LEU A 84 3.41 3.34 14.50
CA LEU A 84 3.84 4.61 13.91
C LEU A 84 3.65 5.77 14.88
N ARG A 85 2.54 5.83 15.62
CA ARG A 85 2.33 6.83 16.69
C ARG A 85 3.39 6.74 17.79
N TRP A 86 3.82 5.53 18.13
CA TRP A 86 4.86 5.33 19.15
C TRP A 86 6.27 5.69 18.65
N LEU A 87 6.61 5.33 17.40
CA LEU A 87 7.93 5.59 16.83
C LEU A 87 8.12 7.05 16.35
N PHE A 88 7.04 7.69 15.90
CA PHE A 88 7.07 9.00 15.27
C PHE A 88 6.02 9.96 15.86
N PRO A 89 5.95 10.14 17.19
CA PRO A 89 4.85 10.83 17.87
C PRO A 89 4.58 12.24 17.31
N GLU A 90 5.64 12.98 17.00
CA GLU A 90 5.56 14.38 16.51
C GLU A 90 5.52 14.50 14.97
N ASN A 91 5.54 13.39 14.23
CA ASN A 91 5.63 13.42 12.77
C ASN A 91 4.39 12.81 12.10
N GLU A 92 3.28 13.55 12.18
CA GLU A 92 2.00 13.16 11.58
C GLU A 92 2.08 12.94 10.07
N ALA A 93 2.93 13.69 9.37
CA ALA A 93 3.16 13.54 7.93
C ALA A 93 3.69 12.13 7.60
N VAL A 94 4.67 11.62 8.36
CA VAL A 94 5.19 10.27 8.17
C VAL A 94 4.15 9.22 8.53
N GLN A 95 3.45 9.39 9.66
CA GLN A 95 2.41 8.45 10.09
C GLN A 95 1.31 8.31 9.03
N THR A 96 0.75 9.44 8.60
CA THR A 96 -0.37 9.50 7.66
C THR A 96 0.05 9.02 6.28
N GLY A 97 1.23 9.42 5.82
CA GLY A 97 1.79 8.96 4.54
C GLY A 97 1.92 7.44 4.50
N VAL A 98 2.54 6.82 5.52
CA VAL A 98 2.66 5.34 5.57
C VAL A 98 1.29 4.67 5.55
N LEU A 99 0.32 5.16 6.33
CA LEU A 99 -1.01 4.56 6.40
C LEU A 99 -1.77 4.66 5.08
N ILE A 100 -1.70 5.80 4.39
CA ILE A 100 -2.30 5.97 3.05
C ILE A 100 -1.60 5.07 2.03
N GLY A 101 -0.27 4.94 2.12
CA GLY A 101 0.50 3.99 1.33
C GLY A 101 -0.01 2.55 1.51
N ILE A 102 -0.15 2.08 2.76
CA ILE A 102 -0.67 0.74 3.06
C ILE A 102 -2.11 0.59 2.54
N ALA A 103 -2.97 1.58 2.73
CA ALA A 103 -4.35 1.54 2.26
C ALA A 103 -4.43 1.45 0.72
N SER A 104 -3.59 2.20 0.00
CA SER A 104 -3.49 2.10 -1.47
C SER A 104 -3.06 0.70 -1.92
N HIS A 105 -2.14 0.06 -1.18
CA HIS A 105 -1.72 -1.30 -1.45
C HIS A 105 -2.90 -2.27 -1.34
N TYR A 106 -3.71 -2.12 -0.29
CA TYR A 106 -4.88 -2.97 -0.06
C TYR A 106 -5.90 -2.83 -1.18
N LEU A 107 -6.16 -1.59 -1.61
CA LEU A 107 -7.07 -1.31 -2.72
C LEU A 107 -6.59 -2.01 -4.00
N LEU A 108 -5.32 -1.83 -4.37
CA LEU A 108 -4.73 -2.44 -5.55
C LEU A 108 -4.74 -3.98 -5.49
N ASP A 109 -4.49 -4.57 -4.32
CA ASP A 109 -4.53 -6.01 -4.16
C ASP A 109 -5.95 -6.58 -4.11
N ALA A 110 -6.94 -5.82 -3.64
CA ALA A 110 -8.36 -6.17 -3.73
C ALA A 110 -8.87 -6.21 -5.17
N LEU A 111 -8.25 -5.47 -6.11
CA LEU A 111 -8.56 -5.54 -7.55
C LEU A 111 -8.03 -6.82 -8.22
N THR A 112 -7.17 -7.59 -7.56
CA THR A 112 -6.57 -8.79 -8.15
C THR A 112 -7.47 -10.03 -8.04
N VAL A 113 -7.22 -11.02 -8.91
CA VAL A 113 -7.89 -12.34 -8.84
C VAL A 113 -7.73 -13.01 -7.48
N ARG A 114 -6.67 -12.76 -6.71
CA ARG A 114 -6.52 -13.36 -5.38
C ARG A 114 -7.33 -12.62 -4.31
N GLY A 115 -7.45 -11.30 -4.43
CA GLY A 115 -8.00 -10.42 -3.40
C GLY A 115 -7.15 -10.43 -2.12
N ILE A 116 -7.73 -9.91 -1.03
CA ILE A 116 -7.11 -9.82 0.30
C ILE A 116 -8.05 -10.31 1.40
N ARG A 117 -7.53 -10.80 2.53
CA ARG A 117 -8.33 -11.04 3.74
C ARG A 117 -8.43 -9.77 4.58
N PHE A 118 -9.17 -8.79 4.06
CA PHE A 118 -9.30 -7.47 4.66
C PHE A 118 -9.79 -7.51 6.12
N PHE A 119 -10.70 -8.44 6.43
CA PHE A 119 -11.29 -8.63 7.77
C PHE A 119 -10.63 -9.73 8.61
N TYR A 120 -9.38 -10.11 8.30
CA TYR A 120 -8.64 -11.05 9.15
C TYR A 120 -8.72 -10.61 10.64
N PRO A 121 -9.01 -11.53 11.59
CA PRO A 121 -8.94 -12.99 11.49
C PRO A 121 -10.15 -13.69 10.84
N ALA A 122 -11.23 -12.97 10.53
CA ALA A 122 -12.34 -13.57 9.79
C ALA A 122 -11.87 -14.04 8.40
N ASN A 123 -12.30 -15.23 7.98
CA ASN A 123 -11.89 -15.83 6.70
C ASN A 123 -12.67 -15.27 5.50
N ILE A 124 -12.89 -13.95 5.47
CA ILE A 124 -13.61 -13.24 4.41
C ILE A 124 -12.58 -12.61 3.47
N ARG A 125 -12.66 -12.95 2.19
CA ARG A 125 -11.84 -12.31 1.15
C ARG A 125 -12.60 -11.20 0.46
N VAL A 126 -12.01 -10.02 0.44
CA VAL A 126 -12.50 -8.89 -0.36
C VAL A 126 -11.83 -8.93 -1.72
N ARG A 127 -12.66 -8.85 -2.77
CA ARG A 127 -12.24 -8.81 -4.16
C ARG A 127 -13.17 -7.88 -4.93
N ILE A 128 -12.61 -6.80 -5.46
CA ILE A 128 -13.35 -5.76 -6.20
C ILE A 128 -13.34 -6.06 -7.70
N ALA A 129 -12.22 -6.57 -8.23
CA ALA A 129 -12.06 -6.94 -9.63
C ALA A 129 -11.27 -8.25 -9.77
N ARG A 130 -11.06 -8.70 -11.02
CA ARG A 130 -10.33 -9.95 -11.33
C ARG A 130 -9.11 -9.70 -12.21
N ILE A 131 -8.30 -8.69 -11.87
CA ILE A 131 -7.08 -8.37 -12.61
C ILE A 131 -6.00 -9.40 -12.27
N ARG A 132 -5.42 -10.04 -13.28
CA ARG A 132 -4.29 -10.96 -13.08
C ARG A 132 -3.00 -10.16 -12.92
N THR A 133 -2.19 -10.50 -11.91
CA THR A 133 -0.89 -9.86 -11.71
C THR A 133 -0.01 -10.05 -12.95
N GLY A 134 0.60 -8.99 -13.45
CA GLY A 134 1.43 -8.99 -14.66
C GLY A 134 0.66 -9.07 -15.98
N SER A 135 -0.68 -8.98 -15.95
CA SER A 135 -1.49 -8.93 -17.18
C SER A 135 -1.51 -7.54 -17.81
N TRP A 136 -1.98 -7.46 -19.06
CA TRP A 136 -2.16 -6.19 -19.77
C TRP A 136 -3.10 -5.22 -19.02
N LEU A 137 -4.11 -5.73 -18.30
CA LEU A 137 -4.99 -4.91 -17.46
C LEU A 137 -4.23 -4.26 -16.30
N GLU A 138 -3.25 -4.95 -15.72
CA GLU A 138 -2.38 -4.32 -14.71
C GLU A 138 -1.53 -3.21 -15.35
N THR A 139 -1.04 -3.42 -16.57
CA THR A 139 -0.32 -2.38 -17.31
C THR A 139 -1.18 -1.14 -17.53
N VAL A 140 -2.46 -1.31 -17.88
CA VAL A 140 -3.41 -0.19 -18.00
C VAL A 140 -3.55 0.56 -16.67
N VAL A 141 -3.70 -0.15 -15.55
CA VAL A 141 -3.76 0.47 -14.21
C VAL A 141 -2.47 1.24 -13.91
N LEU A 142 -1.31 0.65 -14.20
CA LEU A 142 -0.02 1.30 -14.01
C LEU A 142 0.12 2.60 -14.84
N VAL A 143 -0.28 2.57 -16.11
CA VAL A 143 -0.26 3.74 -16.99
C VAL A 143 -1.22 4.80 -16.47
N ALA A 144 -2.44 4.43 -16.07
CA ALA A 144 -3.42 5.35 -15.51
C ALA A 144 -2.91 6.02 -14.22
N LEU A 145 -2.30 5.26 -13.32
CA LEU A 145 -1.68 5.81 -12.10
C LEU A 145 -0.51 6.75 -12.44
N THR A 146 0.30 6.41 -13.44
CA THR A 146 1.42 7.27 -13.87
C THR A 146 0.93 8.58 -14.47
N ALA A 147 -0.14 8.54 -15.28
CA ALA A 147 -0.79 9.74 -15.79
C ALA A 147 -1.40 10.58 -14.67
N ALA A 148 -2.06 9.94 -13.69
CA ALA A 148 -2.61 10.61 -12.52
C ALA A 148 -1.52 11.30 -11.68
N MET A 149 -0.34 10.67 -11.54
CA MET A 149 0.80 11.27 -10.84
C MET A 149 1.24 12.58 -11.50
N GLY A 150 1.29 12.62 -12.84
CA GLY A 150 1.59 13.83 -13.61
C GLY A 150 0.47 14.88 -13.50
N TRP A 151 -0.79 14.43 -13.52
CA TRP A 151 -1.95 15.30 -13.35
C TRP A 151 -1.95 16.00 -11.99
N PHE A 152 -1.70 15.29 -10.88
CA PHE A 152 -1.61 15.91 -9.57
C PHE A 152 -0.38 16.80 -9.39
N TYR A 153 0.69 16.57 -10.16
CA TYR A 153 1.87 17.42 -10.12
C TYR A 153 1.68 18.76 -10.87
N TRP A 154 0.95 18.74 -11.99
CA TRP A 154 0.77 19.91 -12.86
C TRP A 154 -0.60 20.59 -12.71
N GLY A 155 -1.60 19.85 -12.23
CA GLY A 155 -2.99 20.28 -12.16
C GLY A 155 -3.21 21.42 -11.16
N PRO A 156 -4.14 22.34 -11.44
CA PRO A 156 -4.41 23.53 -10.62
C PRO A 156 -5.31 23.20 -9.42
N VAL A 157 -5.01 22.12 -8.69
CA VAL A 157 -5.71 21.76 -7.45
C VAL A 157 -5.18 22.54 -6.26
#